data_AF-A0AAQ3PDT9-F1
#
_entry.id   AF-A0AAQ3PDT9-F1
#
_cell.length_a   1.000
_cell.length_b   1.000
_cell.length_c   1.000
_cell.angle_alpha   90.00
_cell.angle_beta   90.00
_cell.angle_gamma   90.00
#
_symmetry.space_group_name_H-M   'P 1'
#
loop_
_entity.id
_entity.type
_entity.pdbx_description
1 polymer ?
#
loop_
_entity_poly.entity_id
_entity_poly.type
_entity_poly.pdbx_seq_one_letter_code
_entity_poly.pdbx_strand_id
1 'polypeptide(L)'
;MKQGRLPLLRHAYSSIRFTPQPGFRPSSRLEETGRRLGRCARTLGVPFKFRSVAAAKWETVRAGDLGIDSDSDELLIVNSLGPFTYLINEGVAVDDVDSPSPRDTVLDNIRSLRPDVFVLCVMNASYSSPFFVTRFREALSYYTALFDMLDATLPRDSEQRLLVERDLYGRCALNAVACEGWDRVERPEAYRQWQARNHRTGFRQLPLDPETVEFVRDKVGTLYHKDFVIDTDQQWLLKGWKGRILYAISNWRAKTHMRRSTTEIFIVSGDMESRTSMNTQIPMHQVVGQERSAGTDGACGKWRAEAGGFMDSWRRMRIRDDPREGDARKTTRARRRRGDEMRSYS
;
A
#
# COMPACT_ATOMS: atom_id res chain seq x y z
N MET A 1 -47.44 16.19 -10.69
CA MET A 1 -45.99 16.13 -10.40
C MET A 1 -45.74 14.91 -9.54
N LYS A 2 -45.14 13.84 -10.09
CA LYS A 2 -44.75 12.66 -9.31
C LYS A 2 -43.42 12.96 -8.63
N GLN A 3 -43.47 13.16 -7.32
CA GLN A 3 -42.31 13.25 -6.44
C GLN A 3 -41.59 11.89 -6.53
N GLY A 4 -40.49 11.84 -7.28
CA GLY A 4 -39.66 10.64 -7.36
C GLY A 4 -39.12 10.31 -5.98
N ARG A 5 -39.66 9.27 -5.34
CA ARG A 5 -39.02 8.65 -4.18
C ARG A 5 -37.59 8.29 -4.61
N LEU A 6 -36.60 8.93 -3.98
CA LEU A 6 -35.23 8.42 -3.98
C LEU A 6 -35.32 6.95 -3.55
N PRO A 7 -34.72 5.99 -4.28
CA PRO A 7 -34.68 4.61 -3.83
C PRO A 7 -34.11 4.58 -2.41
N LEU A 8 -34.67 3.72 -1.56
CA LEU A 8 -34.18 3.49 -0.20
C LEU A 8 -32.78 2.85 -0.29
N LEU A 9 -31.76 3.66 -0.57
CA LEU A 9 -30.37 3.24 -0.62
C LEU A 9 -29.91 2.89 0.79
N ARG A 10 -30.05 1.63 1.19
CA ARG A 10 -29.28 1.12 2.33
C ARG A 10 -27.84 0.93 1.87
N HIS A 11 -26.93 1.63 2.54
CA HIS A 11 -25.51 1.43 2.35
C HIS A 11 -25.02 0.48 3.44
N ALA A 12 -24.68 -0.73 3.06
CA ALA A 12 -24.05 -1.68 3.95
C ALA A 12 -22.53 -1.66 3.69
N TYR A 13 -21.76 -1.33 4.71
CA TYR A 13 -20.31 -1.27 4.60
C TYR A 13 -19.70 -2.40 5.42
N SER A 14 -18.97 -3.27 4.74
CA SER A 14 -18.23 -4.35 5.35
C SER A 14 -16.74 -4.03 5.28
N SER A 15 -16.05 -3.98 6.42
CA SER A 15 -14.61 -3.78 6.45
C SER A 15 -13.93 -5.04 6.95
N ILE A 16 -12.93 -5.51 6.20
CA ILE A 16 -12.07 -6.61 6.61
C ILE A 16 -10.75 -6.01 7.13
N ARG A 17 -10.37 -6.37 8.36
CA ARG A 17 -9.02 -6.08 8.88
C ARG A 17 -8.27 -7.38 9.10
N PHE A 18 -7.03 -7.37 8.64
CA PHE A 18 -6.05 -8.39 8.92
C PHE A 18 -5.15 -7.95 10.06
N THR A 19 -4.81 -8.88 10.96
CA THR A 19 -4.24 -8.67 12.29
C THR A 19 -5.17 -7.89 13.22
N PRO A 20 -5.87 -8.59 14.13
CA PRO A 20 -6.51 -7.93 15.24
C PRO A 20 -5.47 -7.11 16.02
N GLN A 21 -5.85 -5.96 16.57
CA GLN A 21 -4.92 -5.20 17.42
C GLN A 21 -4.36 -6.12 18.52
N PRO A 22 -3.03 -6.14 18.74
CA PRO A 22 -2.45 -6.84 19.87
C PRO A 22 -3.10 -6.36 21.17
N GLY A 23 -3.57 -7.30 22.01
CA GLY A 23 -4.21 -6.99 23.30
C GLY A 23 -5.72 -7.29 23.34
N PHE A 24 -6.38 -6.76 24.38
CA PHE A 24 -7.71 -7.20 24.83
C PHE A 24 -8.88 -6.77 23.91
N ARG A 25 -8.64 -5.91 22.89
CA ARG A 25 -9.69 -5.38 21.99
C ARG A 25 -9.26 -5.41 20.51
N PRO A 26 -9.15 -6.62 19.94
CA PRO A 26 -8.77 -6.88 18.55
C PRO A 26 -9.51 -6.04 17.50
N SER A 27 -10.82 -5.84 17.69
CA SER A 27 -11.77 -5.15 16.79
C SER A 27 -11.97 -3.66 17.09
N SER A 28 -11.39 -3.11 18.17
CA SER A 28 -11.75 -1.76 18.66
C SER A 28 -11.63 -0.64 17.63
N ARG A 29 -10.57 -0.64 16.81
CA ARG A 29 -10.38 0.35 15.74
C ARG A 29 -11.40 0.18 14.61
N LEU A 30 -11.71 -1.06 14.23
CA LEU A 30 -12.75 -1.36 13.23
C LEU A 30 -14.12 -0.89 13.71
N GLU A 31 -14.45 -1.16 14.97
CA GLU A 31 -15.70 -0.70 15.58
C GLU A 31 -15.76 0.83 15.63
N GLU A 32 -14.66 1.50 15.98
CA GLU A 32 -14.62 2.96 15.99
C GLU A 32 -14.78 3.55 14.58
N THR A 33 -14.15 2.95 13.56
CA THR A 33 -14.39 3.31 12.16
C THR A 33 -15.88 3.17 11.81
N GLY A 34 -16.51 2.05 12.19
CA GLY A 34 -17.94 1.84 12.02
C GLY A 34 -18.81 2.90 12.69
N ARG A 35 -18.48 3.29 13.93
CA ARG A 35 -19.19 4.36 14.67
C ARG A 35 -19.02 5.73 14.01
N ARG A 36 -17.82 6.06 13.52
CA ARG A 36 -17.53 7.31 12.80
C ARG A 36 -18.31 7.37 11.49
N LEU A 37 -18.30 6.29 10.71
CA LEU A 37 -19.08 6.19 9.47
C LEU A 37 -20.58 6.28 9.75
N GLY A 38 -21.09 5.60 10.79
CA GLY A 38 -22.49 5.68 11.17
C GLY A 38 -22.94 7.05 11.68
N ARG A 39 -22.05 7.84 12.30
CA ARG A 39 -22.33 9.26 12.62
C ARG A 39 -22.42 10.11 11.35
N CYS A 40 -21.50 9.92 10.41
CA CYS A 40 -21.51 10.63 9.13
C CYS A 40 -22.80 10.32 8.34
N ALA A 41 -23.15 9.04 8.20
CA ALA A 41 -24.35 8.62 7.48
C ALA A 41 -25.64 9.18 8.09
N ARG A 42 -25.75 9.20 9.44
CA ARG A 42 -26.89 9.84 10.13
C ARG A 42 -26.99 11.34 9.83
N THR A 43 -25.86 12.03 9.80
CA THR A 43 -25.82 13.48 9.49
C THR A 43 -26.29 13.75 8.05
N LEU A 44 -26.01 12.82 7.14
CA LEU A 44 -26.42 12.89 5.74
C LEU A 44 -27.83 12.29 5.47
N GLY A 45 -28.52 11.78 6.50
CA GLY A 45 -29.83 11.15 6.36
C GLY A 45 -29.82 9.81 5.59
N VAL A 46 -28.67 9.14 5.50
CA VAL A 46 -28.48 7.91 4.73
C VAL A 46 -28.65 6.67 5.64
N PRO A 47 -29.54 5.73 5.30
CA PRO A 47 -29.60 4.44 5.99
C PRO A 47 -28.28 3.68 5.85
N PHE A 48 -27.65 3.35 6.99
CA PHE A 48 -26.30 2.80 7.01
C PHE A 48 -26.16 1.66 8.01
N LYS A 49 -25.50 0.58 7.58
CA LYS A 49 -25.13 -0.56 8.42
C LYS A 49 -23.65 -0.85 8.24
N PHE A 50 -22.90 -0.97 9.33
CA PHE A 50 -21.50 -1.35 9.30
C PHE A 50 -21.29 -2.73 9.89
N ARG A 51 -20.52 -3.57 9.19
CA ARG A 51 -20.07 -4.88 9.68
C ARG A 51 -18.55 -4.95 9.60
N SER A 52 -17.91 -5.29 10.71
CA SER A 52 -16.48 -5.58 10.71
C SER A 52 -16.24 -7.08 10.74
N VAL A 53 -15.33 -7.55 9.90
CA VAL A 53 -14.82 -8.91 9.95
C VAL A 53 -13.33 -8.86 10.30
N ALA A 54 -12.97 -9.43 11.44
CA ALA A 54 -11.59 -9.64 11.83
C ALA A 54 -11.18 -11.04 11.36
N ALA A 55 -10.21 -11.12 10.44
CA ALA A 55 -9.72 -12.39 9.91
C ALA A 55 -8.21 -12.48 10.11
N ALA A 56 -7.74 -13.68 10.47
CA ALA A 56 -6.31 -13.96 10.61
C ALA A 56 -5.64 -14.17 9.24
N LYS A 57 -6.41 -14.58 8.22
CA LYS A 57 -5.97 -14.88 6.86
C LYS A 57 -7.00 -14.32 5.86
N TRP A 58 -6.54 -13.77 4.74
CA TRP A 58 -7.44 -13.20 3.72
C TRP A 58 -8.14 -14.30 2.92
N GLU A 59 -7.37 -15.32 2.59
CA GLU A 59 -7.78 -16.51 1.85
C GLU A 59 -8.85 -17.34 2.58
N THR A 60 -9.03 -17.12 3.90
CA THR A 60 -10.06 -17.81 4.69
C THR A 60 -11.40 -17.10 4.70
N VAL A 61 -11.49 -15.83 4.31
CA VAL A 61 -12.75 -15.06 4.35
C VAL A 61 -13.68 -15.48 3.22
N ARG A 62 -14.90 -15.87 3.57
CA ARG A 62 -15.96 -16.30 2.64
C ARG A 62 -17.19 -15.39 2.71
N ALA A 63 -18.15 -15.60 1.80
CA ALA A 63 -19.39 -14.83 1.71
C ALA A 63 -20.19 -14.80 3.03
N GLY A 64 -20.29 -15.96 3.70
CA GLY A 64 -21.02 -16.11 4.97
C GLY A 64 -20.43 -15.23 6.09
N ASP A 65 -19.11 -15.08 6.14
CA ASP A 65 -18.43 -14.23 7.14
C ASP A 65 -18.81 -12.76 6.98
N LEU A 66 -19.04 -12.34 5.73
CA LEU A 66 -19.48 -10.99 5.36
C LEU A 66 -20.99 -10.81 5.51
N GLY A 67 -21.75 -11.90 5.67
CA GLY A 67 -23.22 -11.91 5.68
C GLY A 67 -23.81 -11.34 4.40
N ILE A 68 -23.15 -11.61 3.28
CA ILE A 68 -23.65 -11.28 1.96
C ILE A 68 -24.53 -12.45 1.53
N ASP A 69 -25.80 -12.15 1.24
CA ASP A 69 -26.70 -13.13 0.67
C ASP A 69 -26.46 -13.21 -0.85
N SER A 70 -26.02 -14.39 -1.31
CA SER A 70 -25.73 -14.67 -2.72
C SER A 70 -26.98 -14.73 -3.60
N ASP A 71 -28.17 -14.61 -3.04
CA ASP A 71 -29.44 -14.55 -3.78
C ASP A 71 -30.14 -13.19 -3.65
N SER A 72 -29.51 -12.21 -2.98
CA SER A 72 -30.01 -10.84 -2.93
C SER A 72 -29.86 -10.11 -4.28
N ASP A 73 -30.82 -9.24 -4.60
CA ASP A 73 -30.78 -8.34 -5.77
C ASP A 73 -29.97 -7.05 -5.50
N GLU A 74 -29.16 -7.05 -4.45
CA GLU A 74 -28.36 -5.91 -4.00
C GLU A 74 -27.09 -5.76 -4.86
N LEU A 75 -26.66 -4.50 -5.05
CA LEU A 75 -25.45 -4.17 -5.78
C LEU A 75 -24.23 -4.36 -4.88
N LEU A 76 -23.31 -5.23 -5.31
CA LEU A 76 -22.10 -5.54 -4.55
C LEU A 76 -20.86 -4.89 -5.19
N ILE A 77 -20.22 -4.02 -4.41
CA ILE A 77 -18.91 -3.44 -4.71
C ILE A 77 -17.86 -4.03 -3.77
N VAL A 78 -16.84 -4.66 -4.35
CA VAL A 78 -15.65 -5.06 -3.58
C VAL A 78 -14.55 -4.06 -3.88
N ASN A 79 -13.97 -3.44 -2.85
CA ASN A 79 -12.89 -2.47 -2.95
C ASN A 79 -11.62 -2.99 -2.26
N SER A 80 -10.62 -3.36 -3.05
CA SER A 80 -9.34 -3.84 -2.51
C SER A 80 -8.24 -2.81 -2.70
N LEU A 81 -7.78 -2.23 -1.59
CA LEU A 81 -6.75 -1.19 -1.55
C LEU A 81 -5.42 -1.73 -1.01
N GLY A 82 -4.63 -2.36 -1.89
CA GLY A 82 -3.27 -2.80 -1.57
C GLY A 82 -3.04 -4.00 -0.63
N PRO A 83 -4.02 -4.83 -0.18
CA PRO A 83 -3.73 -5.93 0.74
C PRO A 83 -3.01 -7.12 0.08
N PHE A 84 -3.02 -7.20 -1.25
CA PHE A 84 -2.47 -8.34 -1.98
C PHE A 84 -0.94 -8.42 -1.97
N THR A 85 -0.24 -7.32 -1.69
CA THR A 85 1.24 -7.30 -1.66
C THR A 85 1.84 -8.13 -0.53
N TYR A 86 1.03 -8.42 0.49
CA TYR A 86 1.37 -9.21 1.68
C TYR A 86 1.01 -10.71 1.54
N LEU A 87 0.26 -11.07 0.50
CA LEU A 87 -0.04 -12.46 0.21
C LEU A 87 1.15 -13.08 -0.50
N ILE A 88 1.65 -14.19 0.02
CA ILE A 88 2.73 -14.95 -0.59
C ILE A 88 2.22 -15.52 -1.92
N ASN A 89 2.97 -15.29 -2.99
CA ASN A 89 2.64 -15.79 -4.33
C ASN A 89 3.13 -17.24 -4.54
N GLU A 90 4.18 -17.65 -3.84
CA GLU A 90 4.79 -18.95 -4.00
C GLU A 90 4.06 -20.02 -3.19
N GLY A 91 3.62 -21.08 -3.86
CA GLY A 91 3.53 -22.40 -3.24
C GLY A 91 4.94 -22.83 -2.87
N VAL A 92 5.40 -22.48 -1.67
CA VAL A 92 6.61 -23.05 -1.06
C VAL A 92 6.26 -24.38 -0.35
N ALA A 93 5.17 -25.04 -0.77
CA ALA A 93 5.08 -26.47 -0.65
C ALA A 93 5.77 -27.03 -1.90
N VAL A 94 6.93 -27.62 -1.69
CA VAL A 94 7.70 -28.36 -2.70
C VAL A 94 6.91 -29.58 -3.24
N ASP A 95 5.68 -29.77 -2.75
CA ASP A 95 4.91 -31.00 -2.89
C ASP A 95 3.62 -30.87 -3.72
N ASP A 96 3.19 -29.68 -4.15
CA ASP A 96 1.96 -29.54 -4.96
C ASP A 96 2.02 -28.36 -5.95
N VAL A 97 2.45 -28.66 -7.18
CA VAL A 97 2.48 -27.72 -8.33
C VAL A 97 1.06 -27.24 -8.72
N ASP A 98 0.02 -27.95 -8.28
CA ASP A 98 -1.39 -27.70 -8.62
C ASP A 98 -2.18 -26.92 -7.54
N SER A 99 -1.58 -26.57 -6.41
CA SER A 99 -2.28 -25.81 -5.36
C SER A 99 -2.38 -24.31 -5.71
N PRO A 100 -3.59 -23.70 -5.65
CA PRO A 100 -3.77 -22.28 -5.97
C PRO A 100 -3.01 -21.39 -4.98
N SER A 101 -2.33 -20.35 -5.47
CA SER A 101 -1.65 -19.41 -4.58
C SER A 101 -2.66 -18.72 -3.64
N PRO A 102 -2.24 -18.24 -2.46
CA PRO A 102 -3.09 -17.42 -1.58
C PRO A 102 -3.74 -16.22 -2.31
N ARG A 103 -3.04 -15.63 -3.29
CA ARG A 103 -3.57 -14.55 -4.14
C ARG A 103 -4.73 -15.04 -5.00
N ASP A 104 -4.57 -16.20 -5.63
CA ASP A 104 -5.60 -16.81 -6.48
C ASP A 104 -6.81 -17.22 -5.63
N THR A 105 -6.58 -17.77 -4.43
CA THR A 105 -7.65 -18.12 -3.48
C THR A 105 -8.46 -16.89 -3.07
N VAL A 106 -7.81 -15.76 -2.77
CA VAL A 106 -8.53 -14.51 -2.45
C VAL A 106 -9.31 -13.98 -3.66
N LEU A 107 -8.73 -14.01 -4.86
CA LEU A 107 -9.44 -13.61 -6.07
C LEU A 107 -10.65 -14.51 -6.36
N ASP A 108 -10.52 -15.82 -6.13
CA ASP A 108 -11.62 -16.77 -6.26
C ASP A 108 -12.70 -16.56 -5.19
N ASN A 109 -12.32 -16.21 -3.95
CA ASN A 109 -13.28 -15.80 -2.92
C ASN A 109 -14.06 -14.58 -3.38
N ILE A 110 -13.36 -13.53 -3.83
CA ILE A 110 -14.00 -12.30 -4.33
C ILE A 110 -14.91 -12.63 -5.52
N ARG A 111 -14.46 -13.45 -6.46
CA ARG A 111 -15.27 -13.87 -7.60
C ARG A 111 -16.52 -14.63 -7.17
N SER A 112 -16.42 -15.48 -6.16
CA SER A 112 -17.54 -16.25 -5.62
C SER A 112 -18.61 -15.37 -4.99
N LEU A 113 -18.25 -14.16 -4.53
CA LEU A 113 -19.22 -13.15 -4.10
C LEU A 113 -20.05 -12.57 -5.27
N ARG A 114 -19.60 -12.78 -6.52
CA ARG A 114 -20.22 -12.25 -7.75
C ARG A 114 -20.41 -10.73 -7.72
N PRO A 115 -19.36 -9.93 -7.46
CA PRO A 115 -19.50 -8.48 -7.39
C PRO A 115 -19.89 -7.88 -8.74
N ASP A 116 -20.74 -6.86 -8.69
CA ASP A 116 -21.06 -6.02 -9.85
C ASP A 116 -19.84 -5.19 -10.25
N VAL A 117 -19.09 -4.71 -9.26
CA VAL A 117 -17.83 -4.00 -9.44
C VAL A 117 -16.80 -4.47 -8.41
N PHE A 118 -15.64 -4.90 -8.90
CA PHE A 118 -14.46 -5.15 -8.10
C PHE A 118 -13.40 -4.10 -8.44
N VAL A 119 -13.15 -3.18 -7.52
CA VAL A 119 -12.11 -2.16 -7.62
C VAL A 119 -10.82 -2.73 -7.03
N LEU A 120 -9.76 -2.74 -7.84
CA LEU A 120 -8.45 -3.24 -7.46
C LEU A 120 -7.41 -2.12 -7.54
N CYS A 121 -6.81 -1.77 -6.41
CA CYS A 121 -5.65 -0.90 -6.33
C CYS A 121 -4.41 -1.71 -5.91
N VAL A 122 -3.36 -1.63 -6.71
CA VAL A 122 -2.10 -2.34 -6.48
C VAL A 122 -0.92 -1.37 -6.45
N MET A 123 0.05 -1.70 -5.61
CA MET A 123 1.38 -1.10 -5.65
C MET A 123 2.14 -1.67 -6.84
N ASN A 124 2.57 -0.80 -7.75
CA ASN A 124 3.29 -1.18 -8.96
C ASN A 124 4.79 -1.23 -8.68
N ALA A 125 5.27 -2.41 -8.28
CA ALA A 125 6.70 -2.65 -8.07
C ALA A 125 7.07 -4.10 -8.39
N SER A 126 8.29 -4.29 -8.89
CA SER A 126 8.77 -5.58 -9.43
C SER A 126 9.92 -6.18 -8.61
N TYR A 127 9.94 -5.93 -7.29
CA TYR A 127 10.99 -6.43 -6.39
C TYR A 127 10.61 -7.76 -5.69
N SER A 128 9.71 -8.56 -6.28
CA SER A 128 9.38 -9.92 -5.78
C SER A 128 10.39 -11.00 -6.22
N SER A 129 11.39 -10.65 -7.04
CA SER A 129 12.41 -11.58 -7.54
C SER A 129 13.10 -12.36 -6.41
N PRO A 130 13.36 -13.68 -6.58
CA PRO A 130 14.15 -14.44 -5.63
C PRO A 130 15.63 -13.99 -5.62
N PHE A 131 16.11 -13.40 -6.73
CA PHE A 131 17.50 -12.97 -6.86
C PHE A 131 17.74 -11.61 -6.17
N PHE A 132 18.66 -11.59 -5.19
CA PHE A 132 18.95 -10.42 -4.37
C PHE A 132 19.31 -9.17 -5.18
N VAL A 133 20.25 -9.26 -6.13
CA VAL A 133 20.74 -8.08 -6.86
C VAL A 133 19.62 -7.41 -7.67
N THR A 134 18.83 -8.20 -8.38
CA THR A 134 17.66 -7.71 -9.14
C THR A 134 16.66 -7.05 -8.19
N ARG A 135 16.31 -7.75 -7.10
CA ARG A 135 15.39 -7.24 -6.10
C ARG A 135 15.87 -5.94 -5.46
N PHE A 136 17.13 -5.86 -5.06
CA PHE A 136 17.73 -4.71 -4.42
C PHE A 136 17.67 -3.48 -5.33
N ARG A 137 18.05 -3.64 -6.61
CA ARG A 137 17.98 -2.55 -7.59
C ARG A 137 16.55 -2.05 -7.78
N GLU A 138 15.59 -2.96 -7.92
CA GLU A 138 14.18 -2.60 -8.11
C GLU A 138 13.58 -1.93 -6.86
N ALA A 139 13.84 -2.47 -5.67
CA ALA A 139 13.39 -1.91 -4.40
C ALA A 139 14.01 -0.52 -4.16
N LEU A 140 15.33 -0.39 -4.33
CA LEU A 140 16.03 0.90 -4.20
C LEU A 140 15.43 1.94 -5.13
N SER A 141 15.23 1.58 -6.39
CA SER A 141 14.66 2.45 -7.40
C SER A 141 13.23 2.88 -7.03
N TYR A 142 12.41 1.96 -6.52
CA TYR A 142 11.04 2.22 -6.08
C TYR A 142 10.96 3.14 -4.85
N TYR A 143 11.69 2.81 -3.77
CA TYR A 143 11.68 3.63 -2.56
C TYR A 143 12.35 4.98 -2.76
N THR A 144 13.36 5.09 -3.62
CA THR A 144 13.94 6.40 -3.97
C THR A 144 12.88 7.34 -4.52
N ALA A 145 11.98 6.87 -5.39
CA ALA A 145 10.88 7.69 -5.89
C ALA A 145 9.90 8.10 -4.78
N LEU A 146 9.58 7.21 -3.83
CA LEU A 146 8.70 7.55 -2.71
C LEU A 146 9.31 8.59 -1.76
N PHE A 147 10.58 8.46 -1.39
CA PHE A 147 11.23 9.43 -0.51
C PHE A 147 11.59 10.73 -1.22
N ASP A 148 11.83 10.72 -2.54
CA ASP A 148 11.92 11.94 -3.34
C ASP A 148 10.56 12.67 -3.38
N MET A 149 9.45 11.94 -3.56
CA MET A 149 8.10 12.52 -3.45
C MET A 149 7.86 13.15 -2.07
N LEU A 150 8.16 12.44 -0.98
CA LEU A 150 7.98 12.99 0.37
C LEU A 150 8.86 14.22 0.59
N ASP A 151 10.09 14.24 0.05
CA ASP A 151 10.98 15.38 0.18
C ASP A 151 10.50 16.62 -0.55
N ALA A 152 9.88 16.44 -1.72
CA ALA A 152 9.33 17.52 -2.51
C ALA A 152 7.97 18.02 -2.01
N THR A 153 7.20 17.19 -1.28
CA THR A 153 5.81 17.48 -0.93
C THR A 153 5.57 17.75 0.56
N LEU A 154 6.50 17.39 1.44
CA LEU A 154 6.34 17.54 2.89
C LEU A 154 7.57 18.20 3.54
N PRO A 155 7.38 19.07 4.55
CA PRO A 155 8.47 19.63 5.34
C PRO A 155 9.34 18.55 5.98
N ARG A 156 10.67 18.75 6.01
CA ARG A 156 11.64 17.78 6.55
C ARG A 156 11.53 17.57 8.06
N ASP A 157 11.02 18.57 8.77
CA ASP A 157 10.79 18.59 10.21
C ASP A 157 9.40 18.04 10.61
N SER A 158 8.57 17.63 9.64
CA SER A 158 7.25 17.05 9.92
C SER A 158 7.39 15.70 10.63
N GLU A 159 6.83 15.59 11.84
CA GLU A 159 6.75 14.32 12.57
C GLU A 159 5.94 13.26 11.81
N GLN A 160 4.88 13.67 11.11
CA GLN A 160 4.07 12.77 10.28
C GLN A 160 4.89 12.21 9.13
N ARG A 161 5.72 13.03 8.49
CA ARG A 161 6.67 12.58 7.46
C ARG A 161 7.64 11.56 8.04
N LEU A 162 8.23 11.83 9.20
CA LEU A 162 9.15 10.90 9.86
C LEU A 162 8.50 9.54 10.19
N LEU A 163 7.25 9.55 10.64
CA LEU A 163 6.48 8.31 10.89
C LEU A 163 6.27 7.52 9.60
N VAL A 164 5.91 8.17 8.49
CA VAL A 164 5.73 7.50 7.19
C VAL A 164 7.07 6.96 6.67
N GLU A 165 8.12 7.77 6.70
CA GLU A 165 9.45 7.37 6.24
C GLU A 165 10.02 6.20 7.05
N ARG A 166 9.92 6.26 8.39
CA ARG A 166 10.50 5.23 9.28
C ARG A 166 9.62 3.99 9.38
N ASP A 167 8.36 4.16 9.75
CA ASP A 167 7.50 3.06 10.19
C ASP A 167 6.68 2.45 9.06
N LEU A 168 6.51 3.17 7.95
CA LEU A 168 5.85 2.66 6.76
C LEU A 168 6.88 2.21 5.71
N TYR A 169 7.49 3.17 5.01
CA TYR A 169 8.36 2.87 3.87
C TYR A 169 9.68 2.24 4.28
N GLY A 170 10.30 2.72 5.36
CA GLY A 170 11.56 2.18 5.87
C GLY A 170 11.45 0.70 6.27
N ARG A 171 10.36 0.31 6.95
CA ARG A 171 10.12 -1.10 7.31
C ARG A 171 9.86 -1.98 6.09
N CYS A 172 9.05 -1.50 5.14
CA CYS A 172 8.79 -2.24 3.91
C CYS A 172 10.06 -2.40 3.06
N ALA A 173 10.90 -1.37 2.96
CA ALA A 173 12.20 -1.42 2.28
C ALA A 173 13.16 -2.41 2.95
N LEU A 174 13.25 -2.35 4.28
CA LEU A 174 14.07 -3.28 5.05
C LEU A 174 13.62 -4.72 4.85
N ASN A 175 12.32 -5.01 4.91
CA ASN A 175 11.80 -6.36 4.68
C ASN A 175 12.10 -6.85 3.25
N ALA A 176 11.93 -6.00 2.24
CA ALA A 176 12.23 -6.36 0.85
C ALA A 176 13.72 -6.68 0.61
N VAL A 177 14.63 -6.00 1.31
CA VAL A 177 16.09 -6.14 1.10
C VAL A 177 16.71 -7.18 2.02
N ALA A 178 16.41 -7.15 3.32
CA ALA A 178 17.12 -7.91 4.35
C ALA A 178 16.51 -9.28 4.68
N CYS A 179 15.23 -9.50 4.36
CA CYS A 179 14.54 -10.75 4.63
C CYS A 179 14.51 -11.65 3.39
N GLU A 180 14.48 -12.96 3.62
CA GLU A 180 14.37 -14.00 2.60
C GLU A 180 13.29 -15.02 2.98
N GLY A 181 12.91 -15.90 2.06
CA GLY A 181 11.96 -16.99 2.35
C GLY A 181 10.64 -16.50 2.94
N TRP A 182 10.19 -17.14 4.01
CA TRP A 182 8.94 -16.82 4.72
C TRP A 182 8.98 -15.49 5.48
N ASP A 183 10.17 -15.03 5.89
CA ASP A 183 10.32 -13.76 6.60
C ASP A 183 10.15 -12.55 5.65
N ARG A 184 10.25 -12.78 4.33
CA ARG A 184 10.05 -11.75 3.31
C ARG A 184 8.59 -11.66 2.90
N VAL A 185 7.89 -10.70 3.52
CA VAL A 185 6.46 -10.44 3.35
C VAL A 185 6.17 -9.50 2.17
N GLU A 186 7.01 -8.48 1.96
CA GLU A 186 6.83 -7.50 0.89
C GLU A 186 7.18 -8.08 -0.49
N ARG A 187 6.15 -8.52 -1.23
CA ARG A 187 6.31 -9.17 -2.55
C ARG A 187 5.39 -8.55 -3.61
N PRO A 188 5.49 -7.25 -3.92
CA PRO A 188 4.63 -6.65 -4.93
C PRO A 188 4.86 -7.27 -6.32
N GLU A 189 3.81 -7.17 -7.10
CA GLU A 189 3.77 -7.55 -8.52
C GLU A 189 3.37 -6.31 -9.32
N ALA A 190 3.90 -6.18 -10.53
CA ALA A 190 3.50 -5.13 -11.44
C ALA A 190 2.01 -5.28 -11.82
N TYR A 191 1.33 -4.18 -12.14
CA TYR A 191 -0.10 -4.23 -12.48
C TYR A 191 -0.41 -5.13 -13.69
N ARG A 192 0.55 -5.30 -14.62
CA ARG A 192 0.43 -6.23 -15.75
C ARG A 192 0.37 -7.70 -15.32
N GLN A 193 1.03 -8.07 -14.23
CA GLN A 193 0.91 -9.42 -13.66
C GLN A 193 -0.47 -9.61 -13.03
N TRP A 194 -0.98 -8.58 -12.35
CA TRP A 194 -2.35 -8.55 -11.84
C TRP A 194 -3.41 -8.61 -12.95
N GLN A 195 -3.18 -7.94 -14.08
CA GLN A 195 -4.03 -8.04 -15.27
C GLN A 195 -4.19 -9.50 -15.70
N ALA A 196 -3.07 -10.20 -15.90
CA ALA A 196 -3.07 -11.60 -16.32
C ALA A 196 -3.70 -12.52 -15.26
N ARG A 197 -3.51 -12.23 -13.97
CA ARG A 197 -4.11 -13.01 -12.88
C ARG A 197 -5.62 -12.85 -12.83
N ASN A 198 -6.14 -11.63 -12.88
CA ASN A 198 -7.58 -11.36 -12.88
C ASN A 198 -8.29 -12.01 -14.08
N HIS A 199 -7.67 -11.98 -15.26
CA HIS A 199 -8.24 -12.66 -16.42
C HIS A 199 -8.31 -14.18 -16.25
N ARG A 200 -7.23 -14.79 -15.73
CA ARG A 200 -7.17 -16.23 -15.46
C ARG A 200 -8.18 -16.68 -14.40
N THR A 201 -8.39 -15.87 -13.36
CA THR A 201 -9.42 -16.16 -12.34
C THR A 201 -10.84 -15.87 -12.83
N GLY A 202 -11.04 -15.39 -14.06
CA GLY A 202 -12.38 -15.26 -14.65
C GLY A 202 -13.03 -13.90 -14.41
N PHE A 203 -12.27 -12.86 -14.11
CA PHE A 203 -12.76 -11.48 -14.16
C PHE A 203 -12.71 -10.91 -15.58
N ARG A 204 -13.67 -10.02 -15.86
CA ARG A 204 -13.68 -9.14 -17.04
C ARG A 204 -13.40 -7.73 -16.58
N GLN A 205 -12.39 -7.08 -17.15
CA GLN A 205 -12.09 -5.69 -16.86
C GLN A 205 -13.23 -4.79 -17.36
N LEU A 206 -13.56 -3.77 -16.57
CA LEU A 206 -14.50 -2.73 -16.92
C LEU A 206 -13.73 -1.51 -17.45
N PRO A 207 -14.26 -0.77 -18.44
CA PRO A 207 -13.63 0.44 -18.92
C PRO A 207 -13.60 1.50 -17.81
N LEU A 208 -12.58 2.35 -17.84
CA LEU A 208 -12.57 3.57 -17.06
C LEU A 208 -13.54 4.57 -17.68
N ASP A 209 -14.18 5.34 -16.82
CA ASP A 209 -15.00 6.47 -17.24
C ASP A 209 -14.09 7.64 -17.67
N PRO A 210 -14.12 8.09 -18.93
CA PRO A 210 -13.20 9.13 -19.42
C PRO A 210 -13.34 10.46 -18.67
N GLU A 211 -14.57 10.86 -18.33
CA GLU A 211 -14.84 12.10 -17.59
C GLU A 211 -14.21 12.06 -16.19
N THR A 212 -14.34 10.92 -15.49
CA THR A 212 -13.69 10.70 -14.20
C THR A 212 -12.16 10.74 -14.32
N VAL A 213 -11.58 10.14 -15.37
CA VAL A 213 -10.12 10.16 -15.59
C VAL A 213 -9.63 11.58 -15.82
N GLU A 214 -10.32 12.35 -16.66
CA GLU A 214 -9.99 13.74 -16.95
C GLU A 214 -10.11 14.61 -15.70
N PHE A 215 -11.19 14.44 -14.93
CA PHE A 215 -11.37 15.13 -13.64
C PHE A 215 -10.25 14.84 -12.66
N VAL A 216 -9.83 13.58 -12.51
CA VAL A 216 -8.71 13.21 -11.63
C VAL A 216 -7.39 13.79 -12.13
N ARG A 217 -7.16 13.79 -13.44
CA ARG A 217 -5.98 14.38 -14.06
C ARG A 217 -5.90 15.88 -13.81
N ASP A 218 -7.00 16.61 -14.03
CA ASP A 218 -7.10 18.04 -13.77
C ASP A 218 -6.88 18.37 -12.29
N LYS A 219 -7.56 17.66 -11.39
CA LYS A 219 -7.38 17.82 -9.93
C LYS A 219 -5.93 17.62 -9.50
N VAL A 220 -5.25 16.61 -10.04
CA VAL A 220 -3.84 16.35 -9.73
C VAL A 220 -2.94 17.43 -10.31
N GLY A 221 -3.19 17.85 -11.56
CA GLY A 221 -2.41 18.91 -12.22
C GLY A 221 -2.56 20.28 -11.57
N THR A 222 -3.70 20.57 -10.92
CA THR A 222 -3.99 21.88 -10.32
C THR A 222 -3.70 21.95 -8.82
N LEU A 223 -3.94 20.87 -8.07
CA LEU A 223 -3.88 20.89 -6.59
C LEU A 223 -2.62 20.23 -6.01
N TYR A 224 -1.87 19.47 -6.79
CA TYR A 224 -0.73 18.69 -6.30
C TYR A 224 0.58 19.12 -6.99
N HIS A 225 1.69 18.63 -6.46
CA HIS A 225 3.01 18.90 -7.03
C HIS A 225 3.09 18.46 -8.50
N LYS A 226 3.68 19.30 -9.37
CA LYS A 226 3.75 19.11 -10.83
C LYS A 226 4.36 17.77 -11.30
N ASP A 227 5.13 17.11 -10.44
CA ASP A 227 5.79 15.84 -10.74
C ASP A 227 4.88 14.62 -10.49
N PHE A 228 3.70 14.81 -9.91
CA PHE A 228 2.67 13.77 -9.89
C PHE A 228 2.14 13.54 -11.30
N VAL A 229 1.97 12.26 -11.65
CA VAL A 229 1.50 11.85 -12.98
C VAL A 229 0.25 11.02 -12.83
N ILE A 230 -0.78 11.34 -13.62
CA ILE A 230 -1.96 10.51 -13.84
C ILE A 230 -1.96 10.08 -15.30
N ASP A 231 -1.88 8.76 -15.52
CA ASP A 231 -1.84 8.17 -16.84
C ASP A 231 -2.80 6.99 -16.95
N THR A 232 -2.99 6.46 -18.15
CA THR A 232 -3.85 5.30 -18.40
C THR A 232 -3.16 4.27 -19.29
N ASP A 233 -3.21 3.00 -18.91
CA ASP A 233 -2.75 1.87 -19.73
C ASP A 233 -3.74 0.71 -19.61
N GLN A 234 -4.28 0.19 -20.72
CA GLN A 234 -5.18 -0.97 -20.73
C GLN A 234 -6.28 -0.91 -19.65
N GLN A 235 -7.01 0.21 -19.57
CA GLN A 235 -8.07 0.45 -18.57
C GLN A 235 -7.59 0.40 -17.09
N TRP A 236 -6.30 0.61 -16.86
CA TRP A 236 -5.74 0.98 -15.56
C TRP A 236 -5.56 2.48 -15.47
N LEU A 237 -5.94 3.05 -14.33
CA LEU A 237 -5.57 4.39 -13.93
C LEU A 237 -4.25 4.31 -13.16
N LEU A 238 -3.22 4.91 -13.72
CA LEU A 238 -1.85 4.87 -13.20
C LEU A 238 -1.55 6.15 -12.44
N LYS A 239 -0.97 6.02 -11.25
CA LYS A 239 -0.48 7.12 -10.42
C LYS A 239 1.03 7.03 -10.31
N GLY A 240 1.71 8.10 -10.68
CA GLY A 240 3.18 8.13 -10.73
C GLY A 240 3.80 9.39 -10.15
N TRP A 241 5.13 9.35 -10.07
CA TRP A 241 6.01 10.43 -9.63
C TRP A 241 7.23 10.50 -10.54
N LYS A 242 7.51 11.67 -11.14
CA LYS A 242 8.63 11.90 -12.08
C LYS A 242 8.76 10.80 -13.15
N GLY A 243 7.64 10.42 -13.76
CA GLY A 243 7.57 9.39 -14.81
C GLY A 243 7.58 7.94 -14.30
N ARG A 244 7.78 7.68 -12.99
CA ARG A 244 7.66 6.34 -12.42
C ARG A 244 6.24 6.07 -11.95
N ILE A 245 5.63 4.98 -12.43
CA ILE A 245 4.33 4.52 -11.94
C ILE A 245 4.48 3.82 -10.58
N LEU A 246 3.78 4.31 -9.57
CA LEU A 246 3.83 3.82 -8.19
C LEU A 246 2.61 2.98 -7.82
N TYR A 247 1.43 3.38 -8.28
CA TYR A 247 0.17 2.68 -8.03
C TYR A 247 -0.65 2.56 -9.31
N ALA A 248 -1.44 1.50 -9.39
CA ALA A 248 -2.36 1.28 -10.50
C ALA A 248 -3.73 0.85 -9.95
N ILE A 249 -4.80 1.41 -10.52
CA ILE A 249 -6.18 1.14 -10.12
C ILE A 249 -6.96 0.64 -11.35
N SER A 250 -7.74 -0.42 -11.20
CA SER A 250 -8.62 -0.94 -12.26
C SER A 250 -9.93 -1.48 -11.70
N ASN A 251 -10.94 -1.55 -12.57
CA ASN A 251 -12.28 -2.04 -12.24
C ASN A 251 -12.56 -3.36 -12.97
N TRP A 252 -13.23 -4.27 -12.29
CA TRP A 252 -13.48 -5.64 -12.78
C TRP A 252 -14.90 -6.08 -12.46
N ARG A 253 -15.37 -7.09 -13.18
CA ARG A 253 -16.64 -7.78 -12.93
C ARG A 253 -16.44 -9.29 -13.04
N ALA A 254 -17.07 -10.06 -12.17
CA ALA A 254 -17.09 -11.52 -12.30
C ALA A 254 -17.85 -11.93 -13.59
N LYS A 255 -17.34 -12.89 -14.37
CA LYS A 255 -17.94 -13.32 -15.66
C LYS A 255 -19.30 -14.05 -15.54
N THR A 256 -19.96 -14.10 -14.39
CA THR A 256 -21.24 -14.81 -14.19
C THR A 256 -22.48 -13.98 -14.55
N HIS A 257 -23.59 -14.67 -14.88
CA HIS A 257 -24.82 -14.13 -15.46
C HIS A 257 -25.43 -12.92 -14.73
N MET A 258 -26.07 -12.07 -15.53
CA MET A 258 -26.63 -10.75 -15.16
C MET A 258 -27.71 -10.86 -14.08
N ARG A 259 -27.49 -10.27 -12.90
CA ARG A 259 -28.54 -10.03 -11.91
C ARG A 259 -29.46 -8.89 -12.36
N ARG A 260 -30.74 -8.97 -11.96
CA ARG A 260 -31.68 -7.83 -12.02
C ARG A 260 -31.40 -6.95 -10.79
N SER A 261 -31.34 -5.64 -10.99
CA SER A 261 -30.87 -4.68 -9.97
C SER A 261 -32.03 -4.12 -9.14
N THR A 262 -31.91 -4.18 -7.82
CA THR A 262 -32.55 -3.24 -6.88
C THR A 262 -31.46 -2.58 -6.01
N THR A 263 -31.60 -1.28 -5.74
CA THR A 263 -30.50 -0.42 -5.31
C THR A 263 -30.21 -0.45 -3.79
N GLU A 264 -29.39 -1.39 -3.34
CA GLU A 264 -28.63 -1.30 -2.08
C GLU A 264 -27.14 -1.54 -2.38
N ILE A 265 -26.22 -0.79 -1.75
CA ILE A 265 -24.77 -0.83 -2.08
C ILE A 265 -24.01 -1.47 -0.94
N PHE A 266 -23.30 -2.56 -1.25
CA PHE A 266 -22.37 -3.21 -0.33
C PHE A 266 -20.93 -2.85 -0.71
N ILE A 267 -20.15 -2.25 0.21
CA ILE A 267 -18.72 -2.00 -0.01
C ILE A 267 -17.92 -2.91 0.91
N VAL A 268 -17.13 -3.81 0.34
CA VAL A 268 -16.13 -4.59 1.07
C VAL A 268 -14.76 -3.91 0.94
N SER A 269 -14.28 -3.24 1.98
CA SER A 269 -12.95 -2.60 1.97
C SER A 269 -11.91 -3.42 2.70
N GLY A 270 -10.74 -3.58 2.07
CA GLY A 270 -9.51 -3.98 2.74
C GLY A 270 -8.77 -2.82 3.36
N ASP A 271 -8.33 -3.00 4.60
CA ASP A 271 -7.62 -1.95 5.34
C ASP A 271 -6.11 -1.93 5.03
N MET A 272 -5.64 -0.80 4.48
CA MET A 272 -4.23 -0.51 4.21
C MET A 272 -3.41 -0.26 5.49
N GLU A 273 -4.05 0.03 6.63
CA GLU A 273 -3.39 0.31 7.92
C GLU A 273 -2.75 -0.93 8.56
N SER A 274 -3.07 -2.14 8.07
CA SER A 274 -2.45 -3.41 8.47
C SER A 274 -0.94 -3.47 8.22
N ARG A 275 -0.40 -2.52 7.44
CA ARG A 275 1.03 -2.25 7.23
C ARG A 275 1.84 -2.09 8.52
N THR A 276 1.25 -1.51 9.56
CA THR A 276 1.98 -1.22 10.82
C THR A 276 2.04 -2.45 11.73
N SER A 277 1.00 -3.29 11.72
CA SER A 277 0.83 -4.39 12.67
C SER A 277 1.57 -5.68 12.28
N MET A 278 1.62 -6.03 10.98
CA MET A 278 2.50 -7.12 10.51
C MET A 278 3.98 -6.81 10.78
N ASN A 279 4.39 -5.56 10.51
CA ASN A 279 5.76 -5.10 10.77
C ASN A 279 6.08 -4.84 12.25
N THR A 280 5.12 -4.96 13.17
CA THR A 280 5.39 -4.94 14.63
C THR A 280 5.65 -6.31 15.23
N GLN A 281 5.42 -7.41 14.48
CA GLN A 281 5.73 -8.77 14.96
C GLN A 281 7.21 -9.14 14.84
N ILE A 282 8.02 -8.33 14.16
CA ILE A 282 9.48 -8.49 14.14
C ILE A 282 10.08 -7.32 14.95
N PRO A 283 10.41 -7.52 16.24
CA PRO A 283 11.13 -6.53 17.01
C PRO A 283 12.45 -6.16 16.30
N MET A 284 12.80 -4.87 16.24
CA MET A 284 14.09 -4.41 15.70
C MET A 284 15.28 -5.19 16.28
N HIS A 285 15.22 -5.59 17.55
CA HIS A 285 16.25 -6.39 18.21
C HIS A 285 16.27 -7.87 17.79
N GLN A 286 15.18 -8.43 17.25
CA GLN A 286 15.17 -9.79 16.67
C GLN A 286 15.68 -9.80 15.23
N VAL A 287 15.53 -8.70 14.47
CA VAL A 287 16.22 -8.52 13.18
C VAL A 287 17.74 -8.41 13.37
N VAL A 288 18.17 -7.79 14.47
CA VAL A 288 19.57 -7.63 14.85
C VAL A 288 20.13 -8.84 15.62
N GLY A 289 19.28 -9.59 16.33
CA GLY A 289 19.68 -10.66 17.26
C GLY A 289 19.88 -12.05 16.66
N GLN A 290 19.65 -12.23 15.36
CA GLN A 290 19.86 -13.52 14.68
C GLN A 290 21.31 -13.67 14.16
N GLU A 291 22.29 -13.19 14.93
CA GLU A 291 23.73 -13.28 14.66
C GLU A 291 24.33 -14.67 14.93
N ARG A 292 23.61 -15.59 15.60
CA ARG A 292 24.24 -16.76 16.24
C ARG A 292 23.86 -18.15 15.74
N SER A 293 22.96 -18.30 14.75
CA SER A 293 22.56 -19.65 14.29
C SER A 293 22.45 -19.86 12.78
N ALA A 294 22.69 -18.85 11.95
CA ALA A 294 22.83 -19.06 10.51
C ALA A 294 24.29 -19.35 10.18
N GLY A 295 24.56 -20.61 9.83
CA GLY A 295 25.87 -21.11 9.44
C GLY A 295 26.56 -20.23 8.40
N THR A 296 27.88 -20.21 8.53
CA THR A 296 28.88 -19.55 7.70
C THR A 296 28.55 -19.49 6.21
N ASP A 297 28.01 -18.35 5.77
CA ASP A 297 28.23 -17.83 4.43
C ASP A 297 28.51 -16.33 4.54
N GLY A 298 29.80 -15.98 4.54
CA GLY A 298 30.35 -14.66 4.87
C GLY A 298 29.91 -13.50 3.96
N ALA A 299 29.10 -13.77 2.93
CA ALA A 299 28.48 -12.73 2.11
C ALA A 299 27.26 -12.11 2.79
N CYS A 300 26.35 -12.91 3.38
CA CYS A 300 25.04 -12.41 3.84
C CYS A 300 25.14 -11.45 5.05
N GLY A 301 26.10 -11.67 5.95
CA GLY A 301 26.35 -10.79 7.10
C GLY A 301 26.93 -9.41 6.72
N LYS A 302 27.76 -9.34 5.67
CA LYS A 302 28.34 -8.09 5.17
C LYS A 302 27.28 -7.16 4.58
N TRP A 303 26.35 -7.71 3.81
CA TRP A 303 25.29 -6.94 3.15
C TRP A 303 24.23 -6.41 4.12
N ARG A 304 24.01 -7.06 5.28
CA ARG A 304 23.09 -6.55 6.32
C ARG A 304 23.63 -5.34 7.07
N ALA A 305 24.93 -5.34 7.40
CA ALA A 305 25.61 -4.17 7.94
C ALA A 305 25.63 -3.01 6.92
N GLU A 306 25.77 -3.33 5.63
CA GLU A 306 25.65 -2.36 4.55
C GLU A 306 24.22 -1.88 4.32
N ALA A 307 23.17 -2.67 4.56
CA ALA A 307 21.77 -2.22 4.43
C ALA A 307 21.32 -1.30 5.57
N GLY A 308 21.73 -1.59 6.82
CA GLY A 308 21.54 -0.69 7.96
C GLY A 308 22.40 0.57 7.83
N GLY A 309 23.66 0.39 7.45
CA GLY A 309 24.56 1.47 7.06
C GLY A 309 24.05 2.27 5.87
N PHE A 310 23.33 1.65 4.93
CA PHE A 310 22.71 2.28 3.78
C PHE A 310 21.54 3.15 4.20
N MET A 311 20.59 2.68 5.03
CA MET A 311 19.49 3.55 5.49
C MET A 311 20.00 4.75 6.30
N ASP A 312 21.06 4.56 7.10
CA ASP A 312 21.71 5.64 7.83
C ASP A 312 22.61 6.52 6.95
N SER A 313 23.25 5.96 5.93
CA SER A 313 24.05 6.69 4.94
C SER A 313 23.15 7.47 3.99
N TRP A 314 21.98 6.95 3.65
CA TRP A 314 20.96 7.57 2.82
C TRP A 314 20.27 8.72 3.57
N ARG A 315 19.99 8.55 4.86
CA ARG A 315 19.64 9.68 5.76
C ARG A 315 20.76 10.73 5.82
N ARG A 316 22.03 10.31 5.98
CA ARG A 316 23.18 11.22 6.12
C ARG A 316 23.58 11.92 4.82
N MET A 317 23.41 11.30 3.66
CA MET A 317 23.71 11.91 2.36
C MET A 317 22.79 13.08 2.06
N ARG A 318 21.50 13.04 2.48
CA ARG A 318 20.56 14.16 2.29
C ARG A 318 20.62 15.26 3.35
N ILE A 319 21.19 15.01 4.53
CA ILE A 319 21.47 16.07 5.51
C ILE A 319 22.60 16.99 5.02
N ARG A 320 23.52 16.46 4.18
CA ARG A 320 24.67 17.23 3.68
C ARG A 320 24.39 18.21 2.54
N ASP A 321 23.21 18.12 1.90
CA ASP A 321 22.78 19.06 0.87
C ASP A 321 21.90 20.18 1.47
N ASP A 322 22.27 20.70 2.64
CA ASP A 322 21.77 21.98 3.15
C ASP A 322 22.66 23.12 2.63
N PRO A 323 22.17 24.01 1.74
CA PRO A 323 22.93 25.18 1.30
C PRO A 323 23.32 26.11 2.46
N ARG A 324 22.67 25.99 3.63
CA ARG A 324 22.91 26.85 4.80
C ARG A 324 24.13 26.44 5.63
N GLU A 325 24.61 25.19 5.54
CA GLU A 325 25.85 24.78 6.22
C GLU A 325 27.13 25.16 5.45
N GLY A 326 27.04 25.30 4.12
CA GLY A 326 28.15 25.76 3.28
C GLY A 326 28.53 27.22 3.54
N ASP A 327 27.54 28.06 3.88
CA ASP A 327 27.74 29.48 4.13
C ASP A 327 28.25 29.79 5.54
N ALA A 328 27.85 29.01 6.54
CA ALA A 328 28.38 29.11 7.91
C ALA A 328 29.88 28.78 7.99
N ARG A 329 30.36 27.82 7.19
CA ARG A 329 31.81 27.50 7.13
C ARG A 329 32.63 28.53 6.38
N LYS A 330 32.08 29.17 5.33
CA LYS A 330 32.75 30.26 4.60
C LYS A 330 32.83 31.55 5.43
N THR A 331 31.78 31.91 6.15
CA THR A 331 31.75 33.08 7.04
C THR A 331 32.68 32.92 8.25
N THR A 332 32.81 31.71 8.80
CA THR A 332 33.75 31.44 9.91
C THR A 332 35.21 31.44 9.46
N ARG A 333 35.51 30.97 8.23
CA ARG A 333 36.87 31.01 7.66
C ARG A 333 37.29 32.42 7.22
N ALA A 334 36.34 33.25 6.77
CA ALA A 334 36.55 34.67 6.44
C ALA A 334 36.74 35.55 7.69
N ARG A 335 36.09 35.22 8.82
CA ARG A 335 36.31 35.88 10.11
C ARG A 335 37.66 35.53 10.75
N ARG A 336 38.14 34.29 10.58
CA ARG A 336 39.50 33.90 11.05
C ARG A 336 40.60 34.60 10.26
N ARG A 337 40.49 34.70 8.92
CA ARG A 337 41.50 35.41 8.10
C ARG A 337 41.58 36.92 8.40
N ARG A 338 40.45 37.59 8.66
CA ARG A 338 40.45 39.01 9.08
C ARG A 338 40.96 39.23 10.51
N GLY A 339 40.88 38.24 11.39
CA GLY A 339 41.44 38.32 12.74
C GLY A 339 42.97 38.19 12.78
N ASP A 340 43.55 37.42 11.85
CA ASP A 340 45.00 37.23 11.75
C ASP A 340 45.70 38.36 10.98
N GLU A 341 45.05 39.02 10.02
CA GLU A 341 45.58 40.23 9.35
C GLU A 341 45.57 41.49 10.23
N MET A 342 44.77 41.52 11.29
CA MET A 342 44.71 42.66 12.23
C MET A 342 45.68 42.54 13.41
N ARG A 343 46.45 41.43 13.50
CA ARG A 343 47.49 41.21 14.51
C ARG A 343 48.93 41.40 13.99
N SER A 344 49.10 41.82 12.73
CA SER A 344 50.42 42.12 12.15
C SER A 344 50.71 43.63 12.02
N TYR A 345 49.83 44.49 12.51
CA TYR A 345 50.02 45.95 12.59
C TYR A 345 49.59 46.50 13.96
N SER A 346 50.32 46.11 15.00
CA SER A 346 50.35 46.78 16.30
C SER A 346 51.61 46.40 17.04
#